data_AF-A0A5S4H6P5-F1
#
_entry.id   AF-A0A5S4H6P5-F1
#
_cell.length_a   1.000
_cell.length_b   1.000
_cell.length_c   1.000
_cell.angle_alpha   90.00
_cell.angle_beta   90.00
_cell.angle_gamma   90.00
#
_symmetry.space_group_name_H-M   'P 1'
#
loop_
_entity.id
_entity.type
_entity.pdbx_description
1 polymer ?
#
loop_
_entity_poly.entity_id
_entity_poly.type
_entity_poly.pdbx_seq_one_letter_code
_entity_poly.pdbx_strand_id
1 'polypeptide(L)'
;MAAWIAEAAFALVAVLDPGLVVLGGELGRSGGDRLAGLVADRLGALGPAPTDVRASRVEGDAVLRGAVLTALDVVRDAVFG
;
A
#
# COMPACT_ATOMS: atom_id res chain seq x y z
N MET A 1 -2.89 -17.09 1.64
CA MET A 1 -2.99 -15.76 0.97
C MET A 1 -1.93 -14.78 1.49
N ALA A 2 -1.84 -14.52 2.79
CA ALA A 2 -0.84 -13.61 3.36
C ALA A 2 0.60 -13.92 2.92
N ALA A 3 0.98 -15.21 2.86
CA ALA A 3 2.29 -15.63 2.36
C ALA A 3 2.56 -15.13 0.92
N TRP A 4 1.65 -15.36 -0.02
CA TRP A 4 1.78 -14.89 -1.40
C TRP A 4 1.88 -13.37 -1.50
N ILE A 5 1.07 -12.65 -0.72
CA ILE A 5 1.10 -11.19 -0.66
C ILE A 5 2.46 -10.71 -0.14
N ALA A 6 2.99 -11.35 0.90
CA ALA A 6 4.28 -11.01 1.47
C ALA A 6 5.44 -11.29 0.50
N GLU A 7 5.45 -12.42 -0.21
CA GLU A 7 6.49 -12.70 -1.22
C GLU A 7 6.47 -11.64 -2.35
N ALA A 8 5.29 -11.30 -2.85
CA ALA A 8 5.14 -10.28 -3.88
C ALA A 8 5.56 -8.90 -3.38
N ALA A 9 5.16 -8.53 -2.16
CA ALA A 9 5.54 -7.28 -1.52
C ALA A 9 7.06 -7.22 -1.24
N PHE A 10 7.68 -8.34 -0.87
CA PHE A 10 9.10 -8.40 -0.54
C PHE A 10 9.98 -7.99 -1.72
N ALA A 11 9.61 -8.35 -2.95
CA ALA A 11 10.32 -7.90 -4.15
C ALA A 11 10.37 -6.36 -4.25
N LEU A 12 9.28 -5.67 -3.88
CA LEU A 12 9.24 -4.21 -3.85
C LEU A 12 9.98 -3.66 -2.63
N VAL A 13 9.85 -4.30 -1.46
CA VAL A 13 10.53 -3.87 -0.23
C VAL A 13 12.04 -3.94 -0.39
N ALA A 14 12.57 -5.03 -0.95
CA ALA A 14 14.00 -5.22 -1.14
C ALA A 14 14.62 -4.24 -2.15
N VAL A 15 13.81 -3.65 -3.04
CA VAL A 15 14.27 -2.74 -4.09
C VAL A 15 14.05 -1.28 -3.71
N LEU A 16 12.88 -0.95 -3.18
CA LEU A 16 12.44 0.41 -2.91
C LEU A 16 12.66 0.86 -1.46
N ASP A 17 12.85 -0.09 -0.54
CA ASP A 17 12.98 0.15 0.92
C ASP A 17 11.91 1.09 1.50
N PRO A 18 10.61 0.81 1.28
CA PRO A 18 9.55 1.66 1.80
C PRO A 18 9.40 1.46 3.31
N GLY A 19 9.19 2.55 4.05
CA GLY A 19 8.83 2.47 5.47
C GLY A 19 7.43 1.91 5.74
N LEU A 20 6.54 1.89 4.73
CA LEU A 20 5.15 1.42 4.86
C LEU A 20 4.63 0.83 3.55
N VAL A 21 4.00 -0.35 3.64
CA VAL A 21 3.18 -0.95 2.60
C VAL A 21 1.71 -0.84 2.98
N VAL A 22 0.88 -0.34 2.05
CA VAL A 22 -0.57 -0.24 2.25
C VAL A 22 -1.29 -1.28 1.39
N LEU A 23 -2.04 -2.17 2.04
CA LEU A 23 -2.89 -3.15 1.38
C LEU A 23 -4.18 -2.47 0.91
N GLY A 24 -4.24 -2.20 -0.39
CA GLY A 24 -5.39 -1.58 -1.05
C GLY A 24 -6.45 -2.60 -1.51
N GLY A 25 -7.49 -2.05 -2.15
CA GLY A 25 -8.60 -2.82 -2.71
C GLY A 25 -9.46 -3.52 -1.65
N GLU A 26 -10.44 -4.28 -2.14
CA GLU A 26 -11.39 -4.96 -1.26
C GLU A 26 -10.71 -6.00 -0.36
N LEU A 27 -9.67 -6.68 -0.86
CA LEU A 27 -8.89 -7.64 -0.08
C LEU A 27 -8.17 -6.99 1.11
N GLY A 28 -7.51 -5.86 0.89
CA GLY A 28 -6.83 -5.13 1.95
C GLY A 28 -7.80 -4.59 3.00
N ARG A 29 -8.95 -4.06 2.57
CA ARG A 29 -9.98 -3.52 3.47
C ARG A 29 -10.71 -4.60 4.27
N SER A 30 -11.23 -5.62 3.59
CA SER A 30 -11.94 -6.73 4.26
C SER A 30 -11.01 -7.55 5.15
N GLY A 31 -9.74 -7.71 4.74
CA GLY A 31 -8.72 -8.37 5.54
C GLY A 31 -8.28 -7.57 6.76
N GLY A 32 -8.37 -6.24 6.69
CA GLY A 32 -8.11 -5.32 7.79
C GLY A 32 -6.76 -5.52 8.47
N ASP A 33 -6.71 -5.17 9.76
CA ASP A 33 -5.50 -5.29 10.58
C ASP A 33 -5.02 -6.74 10.71
N ARG A 34 -5.94 -7.71 10.65
CA ARG A 34 -5.58 -9.14 10.72
C ARG A 34 -4.75 -9.56 9.52
N LEU A 35 -5.17 -9.23 8.30
CA LEU A 35 -4.39 -9.55 7.11
C LEU A 35 -3.07 -8.77 7.10
N ALA A 36 -3.11 -7.49 7.48
CA ALA A 36 -1.92 -6.65 7.55
C ALA A 36 -0.85 -7.23 8.50
N GLY A 37 -1.24 -7.66 9.71
CA GLY A 37 -0.34 -8.30 10.66
C GLY A 37 0.29 -9.58 10.12
N LEU A 38 -0.51 -10.47 9.50
CA LEU A 38 0.01 -11.70 8.91
C LEU A 38 1.01 -11.46 7.77
N VAL A 39 0.82 -10.39 7.00
CA VAL A 39 1.76 -10.00 5.93
C VAL A 39 3.03 -9.39 6.53
N ALA A 40 2.90 -8.53 7.56
CA ALA A 40 4.03 -7.92 8.26
C ALA A 40 4.94 -8.99 8.90
N ASP A 41 4.35 -9.95 9.63
CA ASP A 41 5.08 -11.05 10.26
C ASP A 41 5.88 -11.85 9.23
N ARG A 42 5.26 -12.11 8.06
CA ARG A 42 5.91 -12.86 6.99
C ARG A 42 7.02 -12.07 6.31
N LEU A 43 6.84 -10.77 6.08
CA LEU A 43 7.87 -9.87 5.54
C LEU A 43 9.08 -9.81 6.48
N GLY A 44 8.86 -9.68 7.79
CA GLY A 44 9.94 -9.69 8.78
C GLY A 44 10.72 -11.01 8.82
N ALA A 45 10.10 -12.12 8.41
CA ALA A 45 10.79 -13.40 8.26
C ALA A 45 11.57 -13.54 6.94
N LEU A 46 11.39 -12.64 5.97
CA LEU A 46 12.06 -12.66 4.66
C LEU A 46 13.31 -11.76 4.61
N GLY A 47 13.38 -10.72 5.44
CA GLY A 47 14.54 -9.84 5.48
C GLY A 47 14.58 -8.95 6.72
N PRO A 48 15.76 -8.35 7.00
CA PRO A 48 15.98 -7.56 8.21
C PRO A 48 15.41 -6.13 8.15
N ALA A 49 15.02 -5.65 6.96
CA ALA A 49 14.51 -4.30 6.77
C ALA A 49 13.12 -4.15 7.42
N PRO A 50 12.94 -3.21 8.36
CA PRO A 50 11.64 -2.98 8.97
C PRO A 50 10.71 -2.28 7.98
N THR A 51 9.58 -2.90 7.66
CA THR A 51 8.52 -2.31 6.85
C THR A 51 7.17 -2.50 7.52
N ASP A 52 6.48 -1.40 7.83
CA ASP A 52 5.11 -1.46 8.34
C ASP A 52 4.16 -1.99 7.26
N VAL A 53 3.11 -2.71 7.66
CA VAL A 53 2.01 -3.08 6.76
C VAL A 53 0.69 -2.61 7.35
N ARG A 54 -0.14 -1.92 6.56
CA ARG A 54 -1.46 -1.43 6.99
C ARG A 54 -2.52 -1.71 5.95
N ALA A 55 -3.74 -2.00 6.39
CA ALA A 55 -4.90 -1.97 5.51
C ALA A 55 -5.23 -0.53 5.10
N SER A 56 -5.66 -0.33 3.85
CA SER A 56 -6.16 0.97 3.41
C SER A 56 -7.39 1.39 4.22
N ARG A 57 -7.42 2.66 4.64
CA ARG A 57 -8.56 3.29 5.31
C ARG A 57 -9.41 4.14 4.37
N VAL A 58 -9.05 4.19 3.09
CA VAL A 58 -9.81 4.97 2.10
C VAL A 58 -11.07 4.20 1.75
N GLU A 59 -12.19 4.73 2.19
CA GLU A 59 -13.52 4.24 1.85
C GLU A 59 -13.90 4.62 0.42
N GLY A 60 -14.79 3.84 -0.19
CA GLY A 60 -15.23 4.06 -1.58
C GLY A 60 -14.16 3.73 -2.62
N ASP A 61 -14.12 4.50 -3.71
CA ASP A 61 -13.19 4.30 -4.81
C ASP A 61 -11.91 5.14 -4.62
N ALA A 62 -10.89 4.51 -4.04
CA ALA A 62 -9.59 5.14 -3.82
C ALA A 62 -8.86 5.51 -5.13
N VAL A 63 -9.11 4.78 -6.22
CA VAL A 63 -8.47 5.03 -7.52
C VAL A 63 -9.09 6.26 -8.15
N LEU A 64 -10.42 6.34 -8.19
CA LEU A 64 -11.12 7.53 -8.70
C LEU A 64 -10.74 8.77 -7.89
N ARG A 65 -10.72 8.67 -6.56
CA ARG A 65 -10.33 9.79 -5.70
C ARG A 65 -8.89 10.23 -5.97
N GLY A 66 -7.96 9.30 -6.13
CA GLY A 66 -6.58 9.60 -6.52
C GLY A 66 -6.50 10.29 -7.87
N ALA A 67 -7.21 9.77 -8.88
CA ALA A 67 -7.24 10.36 -10.22
C ALA A 67 -7.75 11.81 -10.23
N VAL A 68 -8.79 12.12 -9.45
CA VAL A 68 -9.30 13.49 -9.31
C VAL A 68 -8.26 14.40 -8.68
N LEU A 69 -7.56 13.96 -7.62
CA LEU A 69 -6.50 14.74 -6.99
C LEU A 69 -5.34 15.00 -7.95
N THR A 70 -4.89 13.97 -8.68
CA THR A 70 -3.84 14.11 -9.69
C THR A 70 -4.25 15.09 -10.79
N ALA A 71 -5.49 15.00 -11.29
CA ALA A 71 -5.98 15.91 -12.32
C ALA A 71 -6.03 17.37 -11.82
N LEU A 72 -6.45 17.58 -10.58
CA LEU A 72 -6.46 18.91 -9.96
C LEU A 72 -5.05 19.47 -9.81
N ASP A 73 -4.07 18.64 -9.39
CA ASP A 73 -2.68 19.08 -9.27
C ASP A 73 -2.09 19.47 -10.64
N VAL A 74 -2.35 18.67 -11.68
CA VAL A 74 -1.94 18.99 -13.06
C VAL A 74 -2.56 20.30 -13.55
N VAL A 75 -3.86 20.52 -13.33
CA VAL A 75 -4.53 21.76 -13.75
C VAL A 75 -4.00 22.97 -12.97
N ARG A 76 -3.72 22.82 -11.67
CA ARG A 76 -3.17 23.90 -10.86
C ARG A 76 -1.78 24.31 -11.34
N ASP A 77 -0.92 23.34 -11.62
CA ASP A 77 0.41 23.58 -12.17
C ASP A 77 0.33 24.27 -13.54
N ALA A 78 -0.60 23.85 -14.41
CA ALA A 78 -0.79 24.48 -15.72
C ALA A 78 -1.33 25.92 -15.69
N VAL A 79 -2.08 26.30 -14.65
CA VAL A 79 -2.71 27.63 -14.55
C VAL A 79 -1.87 28.60 -13.71
N PHE A 80 -1.15 28.10 -12.70
CA PHE A 80 -0.47 28.92 -11.70
C PHE A 80 1.04 28.65 -11.57
N GLY A 81 1.56 27.60 -12.23
CA GLY A 81 2.99 27.27 -12.30
C GLY A 81 3.76 28.06 -13.35
#